data_AF-A0A7X6P1P4-F1
#
_entry.id   AF-A0A7X6P1P4-F1
#
_cell.length_a   1.000
_cell.length_b   1.000
_cell.length_c   1.000
_cell.angle_alpha   90.00
_cell.angle_beta   90.00
_cell.angle_gamma   90.00
#
_symmetry.space_group_name_H-M   'P 1'
#
loop_
_entity.id
_entity.type
_entity.pdbx_description
1 polymer ?
#
loop_
_entity_poly.entity_id
_entity_poly.type
_entity_poly.pdbx_seq_one_letter_code
_entity_poly.pdbx_strand_id
1 'polypeptide(L)'
;MIAAAIRMVTTKNVVHAALWLVVVLGGVGVNYLLLQAEFVAITQFLVYLGAIIVLFLFGIMLTRAPLGVSEDLDNNQKWMGLGTALLLLV
;
A
#
# COMPACT_ATOMS: atom_id res chain seq x y z
N MET A 1 -0.64 -9.39 -6.12
CA MET A 1 -0.29 -7.97 -5.88
C MET A 1 -1.38 -7.01 -6.35
N ILE A 2 -1.90 -7.15 -7.58
CA ILE A 2 -2.93 -6.24 -8.13
C ILE A 2 -4.19 -6.17 -7.23
N ALA A 3 -4.76 -7.31 -6.83
CA ALA A 3 -5.92 -7.34 -5.95
C ALA A 3 -5.67 -6.65 -4.59
N ALA A 4 -4.48 -6.84 -4.02
CA ALA A 4 -4.08 -6.19 -2.77
C ALA A 4 -3.87 -4.67 -2.96
N ALA A 5 -3.32 -4.24 -4.09
CA ALA A 5 -3.18 -2.81 -4.41
C ALA A 5 -4.55 -2.13 -4.59
N ILE A 6 -5.49 -2.78 -5.27
CA ILE A 6 -6.88 -2.30 -5.38
C ILE A 6 -7.52 -2.23 -3.98
N ARG A 7 -7.36 -3.26 -3.15
CA ARG A 7 -7.88 -3.27 -1.77
C ARG A 7 -7.24 -2.20 -0.90
N MET A 8 -5.94 -1.96 -1.02
CA MET A 8 -5.24 -0.90 -0.30
C MET A 8 -5.89 0.46 -0.53
N VAL A 9 -6.14 0.84 -1.78
CA VAL A 9 -6.70 2.17 -2.12
C VAL A 9 -8.22 2.28 -1.91
N THR A 10 -8.93 1.16 -1.91
CA THR A 10 -10.40 1.14 -1.69
C THR A 10 -10.79 0.95 -0.22
N THR A 11 -9.84 0.55 0.64
CA THR A 11 -10.12 0.32 2.06
C THR A 11 -10.17 1.64 2.82
N LYS A 12 -11.28 1.90 3.51
CA LYS A 12 -11.49 3.14 4.29
C LYS A 12 -10.71 3.19 5.60
N ASN A 13 -10.38 2.04 6.17
CA ASN A 13 -9.61 1.96 7.41
C ASN A 13 -8.10 1.98 7.10
N VAL A 14 -7.40 3.01 7.56
CA VAL A 14 -5.99 3.25 7.25
C VAL A 14 -5.08 2.10 7.70
N VAL A 15 -5.38 1.48 8.84
CA VAL A 15 -4.62 0.31 9.33
C VAL A 15 -4.79 -0.88 8.39
N HIS A 16 -6.03 -1.16 7.97
CA HIS A 16 -6.27 -2.24 7.00
C HIS A 16 -5.65 -1.94 5.64
N ALA A 17 -5.68 -0.70 5.17
CA ALA A 17 -4.98 -0.28 3.95
C ALA A 17 -3.47 -0.53 4.07
N ALA A 18 -2.85 -0.23 5.21
CA ALA A 18 -1.44 -0.51 5.47
C ALA A 18 -1.14 -2.02 5.50
N LEU A 19 -2.05 -2.87 6.02
CA LEU A 19 -1.92 -4.33 5.92
C LEU A 19 -1.99 -4.84 4.48
N TRP A 20 -2.82 -4.23 3.62
CA TRP A 20 -2.81 -4.57 2.19
C TRP A 20 -1.50 -4.14 1.52
N LEU A 21 -0.90 -3.03 1.94
CA LEU A 21 0.42 -2.60 1.46
C LEU A 21 1.53 -3.60 1.83
N VAL A 22 1.50 -4.18 3.04
CA VAL A 22 2.39 -5.30 3.45
C VAL A 22 2.33 -6.44 2.43
N VAL A 23 1.13 -6.83 2.00
CA VAL A 23 0.94 -7.91 1.01
C VAL A 23 1.52 -7.52 -0.35
N VAL A 24 1.37 -6.25 -0.77
CA VAL A 24 1.96 -5.75 -2.02
C VAL A 24 3.48 -5.81 -1.94
N LEU A 25 4.10 -5.20 -0.92
CA LEU A 25 5.56 -5.12 -0.79
C LEU A 25 6.21 -6.47 -0.51
N GLY A 26 5.53 -7.35 0.22
CA GLY A 26 5.94 -8.75 0.41
C GLY A 26 5.89 -9.53 -0.90
N GLY A 27 4.85 -9.29 -1.71
CA GLY A 27 4.78 -9.83 -3.08
C GLY A 27 5.93 -9.37 -3.96
N VAL A 28 6.39 -8.11 -3.84
CA VAL A 28 7.62 -7.64 -4.53
C VAL A 28 8.84 -8.45 -4.07
N GLY A 29 9.02 -8.61 -2.76
CA GLY A 29 10.13 -9.39 -2.20
C GLY A 29 10.13 -10.85 -2.68
N VAL A 30 8.97 -11.48 -2.76
CA VAL A 30 8.81 -12.82 -3.34
C VAL A 30 9.16 -12.83 -4.83
N ASN A 31 8.75 -11.81 -5.61
CA ASN A 31 9.15 -11.71 -7.02
C ASN A 31 10.67 -11.60 -7.17
N TYR A 32 11.35 -10.81 -6.34
CA TYR A 32 12.81 -10.76 -6.35
C TYR A 32 13.44 -12.12 -6.05
N LEU A 33 12.87 -12.89 -5.12
CA LEU A 33 13.35 -14.24 -4.83
C LEU A 33 13.14 -15.18 -6.03
N LEU A 34 11.99 -15.11 -6.71
CA LEU A 34 11.71 -15.88 -7.93
C LEU A 34 12.67 -15.51 -9.09
N LEU A 35 13.09 -14.25 -9.15
CA LEU A 35 14.07 -13.76 -10.12
C LEU A 35 15.53 -14.02 -9.70
N GLN A 36 15.76 -14.80 -8.64
CA GLN A 36 17.09 -15.10 -8.09
C GLN A 36 17.89 -13.85 -7.64
N ALA A 37 17.18 -12.75 -7.33
CA ALA A 37 17.75 -11.51 -6.80
C ALA A 37 17.72 -11.52 -5.26
N GLU A 38 18.49 -12.43 -4.65
CA GLU A 38 18.42 -12.73 -3.20
C GLU A 38 18.75 -11.53 -2.31
N PHE A 39 19.84 -10.81 -2.62
CA PHE A 39 20.23 -9.62 -1.86
C PHE A 39 19.12 -8.58 -1.84
N VAL A 40 18.53 -8.30 -3.02
CA VAL A 40 17.44 -7.33 -3.16
C VAL A 40 16.19 -7.81 -2.42
N ALA A 41 15.85 -9.10 -2.49
CA ALA A 41 14.73 -9.67 -1.76
C ALA A 41 14.89 -9.52 -0.25
N ILE A 42 16.07 -9.84 0.30
CA ILE A 42 16.36 -9.73 1.74
C ILE A 42 16.28 -8.27 2.18
N THR A 43 16.92 -7.35 1.45
CA THR A 43 16.84 -5.91 1.74
C THR A 43 15.41 -5.40 1.63
N GLN A 44 14.62 -5.91 0.68
CA GLN A 44 13.20 -5.58 0.52
C GLN A 44 12.41 -5.93 1.80
N PHE A 45 12.60 -7.15 2.33
CA PHE A 45 11.95 -7.57 3.57
C PHE A 45 12.44 -6.76 4.78
N LEU A 46 13.74 -6.54 4.92
CA LEU A 46 14.31 -5.84 6.07
C LEU A 46 13.89 -4.37 6.11
N VAL A 47 14.06 -3.65 4.99
CA VAL A 47 13.87 -2.19 4.95
C VAL A 47 12.39 -1.84 4.80
N TYR A 48 11.70 -2.41 3.80
CA TYR A 48 10.32 -2.01 3.54
C TYR A 48 9.35 -2.63 4.54
N LEU A 49 9.41 -3.95 4.75
CA LEU A 49 8.50 -4.62 5.68
C LEU A 49 8.93 -4.45 7.15
N GLY A 50 10.22 -4.47 7.43
CA GLY A 50 10.75 -4.38 8.80
C GLY A 50 10.83 -2.95 9.35
N ALA A 51 11.29 -1.97 8.56
CA ALA A 51 11.49 -0.60 9.06
C ALA A 51 10.38 0.36 8.64
N ILE A 52 10.18 0.53 7.33
CA ILE A 52 9.30 1.57 6.78
C ILE A 52 7.84 1.32 7.17
N ILE A 53 7.33 0.11 6.96
CA ILE A 53 5.94 -0.23 7.29
C ILE A 53 5.69 -0.15 8.80
N VAL A 54 6.65 -0.59 9.62
CA VAL A 54 6.52 -0.50 11.08
C VAL A 54 6.44 0.97 11.52
N LEU A 55 7.34 1.83 11.03
CA LEU A 55 7.28 3.27 11.27
C LEU A 55 5.96 3.88 10.78
N PHE A 56 5.49 3.47 9.61
CA PHE A 56 4.24 3.95 9.05
C PHE A 56 3.04 3.56 9.92
N LEU A 57 2.96 2.29 10.35
CA LEU A 57 1.92 1.80 11.25
C LEU A 57 1.95 2.52 12.61
N PHE A 58 3.15 2.68 13.20
CA PHE A 58 3.31 3.46 14.43
C PHE A 58 2.84 4.91 14.24
N GLY A 59 3.21 5.56 13.14
CA GLY A 59 2.79 6.92 12.81
C GLY A 59 1.27 7.05 12.69
N ILE A 60 0.61 6.10 11.99
CA ILE A 60 -0.85 6.03 11.86
C ILE A 60 -1.51 5.88 13.24
N MET A 61 -0.99 4.99 14.08
CA MET A 61 -1.53 4.73 15.41
C MET A 61 -1.39 5.93 16.35
N LEU A 62 -0.23 6.62 16.30
CA LEU A 62 0.01 7.81 17.12
C LEU A 62 -0.83 9.02 16.71
N THR A 63 -1.04 9.20 15.40
CA THR A 63 -1.78 10.35 14.86
C THR A 63 -3.29 10.22 14.98
N ARG A 64 -3.80 9.11 15.54
CA ARG A 64 -5.25 8.79 15.55
C ARG A 64 -5.88 9.01 14.18
N ALA A 65 -5.16 8.64 13.12
CA ALA A 65 -5.68 8.76 11.76
C ALA A 65 -7.09 8.14 11.71
N PRO A 66 -8.08 8.79 11.05
CA PRO A 66 -9.48 8.39 11.15
C PRO A 66 -9.65 6.88 10.98
N LEU A 67 -9.97 6.19 12.08
CA LEU A 67 -10.15 4.73 12.08
C LEU A 67 -11.55 4.33 11.57
N GLY A 68 -12.36 5.32 11.20
CA GLY A 68 -13.74 5.20 10.70
C GLY A 68 -13.97 6.00 9.41
N VAL A 69 -15.14 5.77 8.79
CA VAL A 69 -15.58 6.36 7.52
C VAL A 69 -15.54 7.89 7.62
N SER A 70 -14.50 8.52 7.06
CA SER A 70 -14.49 9.95 6.79
C SER A 70 -15.02 10.15 5.38
N GLU A 71 -16.31 10.50 5.26
CA GLU A 71 -16.91 10.90 3.97
C GLU A 71 -16.23 12.14 3.37
N ASP A 72 -15.55 12.94 4.21
CA ASP A 72 -14.88 14.18 3.80
C ASP A 72 -13.64 13.99 2.91
N LEU A 73 -13.10 12.76 2.79
CA LEU A 73 -11.96 12.47 1.90
C LEU A 73 -12.39 11.98 0.52
N ASP A 74 -13.69 11.76 0.31
CA ASP A 74 -14.24 11.16 -0.90
C ASP A 74 -14.52 12.25 -1.95
N ASN A 75 -13.51 12.57 -2.75
CA ASN A 75 -13.58 13.64 -3.75
C ASN A 75 -14.51 13.28 -4.92
N ASN A 76 -15.41 14.18 -5.34
CA ASN A 76 -16.31 14.00 -6.49
C ASN A 76 -15.56 13.81 -7.83
N GLN A 77 -14.26 14.12 -7.89
CA GLN A 77 -13.43 13.94 -9.08
C GLN A 77 -12.96 12.49 -9.33
N LYS A 78 -13.55 11.46 -8.71
CA LYS A 78 -13.22 10.03 -8.97
C LYS A 78 -13.20 9.68 -10.46
N TRP A 79 -14.12 10.25 -11.24
CA TRP A 79 -14.19 10.06 -12.69
C TRP A 79 -12.97 10.65 -13.41
N MET A 80 -12.48 11.81 -12.99
CA MET A 80 -11.24 12.38 -13.50
C MET A 80 -10.02 11.57 -13.05
N GLY A 81 -10.03 11.06 -11.81
CA GLY A 81 -8.96 10.19 -11.30
C GLY A 81 -8.88 8.84 -12.03
N LEU A 82 -10.02 8.28 -12.44
CA LEU A 82 -10.06 7.11 -13.32
C LEU A 82 -9.50 7.44 -14.70
N GLY A 83 -9.88 8.60 -15.27
CA GLY A 83 -9.35 9.06 -16.55
C GLY A 83 -7.82 9.22 -16.55
N THR A 84 -7.26 9.83 -15.50
CA THR A 84 -5.80 9.98 -15.38
C THR A 84 -5.09 8.64 -15.12
N ALA A 85 -5.67 7.76 -14.30
CA ALA A 85 -5.11 6.43 -14.06
C ALA A 85 -5.05 5.59 -15.35
N LEU A 86 -6.07 5.69 -16.21
CA LEU A 86 -6.13 4.98 -17.49
C LEU A 86 -5.15 5.56 -18.51
N LEU A 87 -5.01 6.89 -18.54
CA LEU A 87 -4.05 7.57 -19.41
C LEU A 87 -2.60 7.25 -19.05
N LEU A 88 -2.27 7.12 -17.75
CA LEU A 88 -0.93 6.72 -17.29
C LEU A 88 -0.64 5.21 -17.46
N LEU A 89 -1.68 4.41 -17.70
CA LEU A 89 -1.55 2.96 -17.91
C LEU A 89 -1.15 2.60 -19.35
N VAL A 90 -1.34 3.53 -20.29
CA VAL A 90 -1.01 3.41 -21.73
C VAL A 90 0.36 4.01 -21.98
#